data_AF-A0A6V8KGP3-F1
#
_entry.id   AF-A0A6V8KGP3-F1
#
_cell.length_a   1.000
_cell.length_b   1.000
_cell.length_c   1.000
_cell.angle_alpha   90.00
_cell.angle_beta   90.00
_cell.angle_gamma   90.00
#
_symmetry.space_group_name_H-M   'P 1'
#
loop_
_entity.id
_entity.type
_entity.pdbx_description
1 polymer ?
#
loop_
_entity_poly.entity_id
_entity_poly.type
_entity_poly.pdbx_seq_one_letter_code
_entity_poly.pdbx_strand_id
1 'polypeptide(L)'
;MSHQLRDDDVVARLQAGAPGYPAAGPDAERTLATARRALRRRRVRQAFGSVAAVAAMVVGLTAIDPIELPGLDTTVMPGGSDSLPDQGDPPVYPRERMLQDIADLEAEVRPVAEDLALTMYIDEKSGWGRPACRVFTWSRGAFRDRHSECANPDDPELPFDTASAAAFTQVSGAIERSGVDVYRIENGGWGPGMSFHLRDSSWHWNWYYSYIPGTAADAPPEERTQTALGVRRQVHVSGNWWFTVEPDD
;
A
#
# COMPACT_ATOMS: atom_id res chain seq x y z
N MET A 1 -27.81 34.78 -2.08
CA MET A 1 -26.82 35.27 -1.10
C MET A 1 -26.29 34.07 -0.34
N SER A 2 -25.01 33.72 -0.54
CA SER A 2 -24.39 32.56 0.10
C SER A 2 -23.80 32.99 1.43
N HIS A 3 -24.32 32.46 2.54
CA HIS A 3 -23.74 32.66 3.86
C HIS A 3 -22.48 31.79 3.97
N GLN A 4 -21.31 32.39 3.76
CA GLN A 4 -20.04 31.81 4.18
C GLN A 4 -19.98 31.85 5.71
N LEU A 5 -20.28 30.72 6.35
CA LEU A 5 -19.91 30.51 7.74
C LEU A 5 -18.38 30.52 7.82
N ARG A 6 -17.83 31.41 8.65
CA ARG A 6 -16.39 31.50 8.88
C ARG A 6 -15.95 30.21 9.59
N ASP A 7 -14.86 29.62 9.12
CA ASP A 7 -14.34 28.33 9.61
C ASP A 7 -14.16 28.31 11.15
N ASP A 8 -13.91 29.46 11.76
CA ASP A 8 -13.75 29.65 13.20
C ASP A 8 -15.02 29.31 14.02
N ASP A 9 -16.21 29.57 13.49
CA ASP A 9 -17.49 29.28 14.18
C ASP A 9 -17.80 27.77 14.23
N VAL A 10 -17.30 27.02 13.23
CA VAL A 10 -17.49 25.57 13.14
C VAL A 10 -16.60 24.87 14.17
N VAL A 11 -15.35 25.33 14.31
CA VAL A 11 -14.39 24.80 15.29
C VAL A 11 -14.88 25.07 16.73
N ALA A 12 -15.36 26.27 17.01
CA ALA A 12 -15.89 26.64 18.33
C ALA A 12 -17.11 25.78 18.73
N ARG A 13 -18.02 25.49 17.78
CA ARG A 13 -19.18 24.60 18.02
C ARG A 13 -18.79 23.15 18.25
N LEU A 14 -17.77 22.65 17.55
CA LEU A 14 -17.27 21.28 17.73
C LEU A 14 -16.55 21.10 19.06
N GLN A 15 -15.82 22.11 19.52
CA GLN A 15 -15.18 22.10 20.84
C GLN A 15 -16.18 22.19 22.00
N ALA A 16 -17.26 22.95 21.83
CA ALA A 16 -18.32 23.07 22.84
C ALA A 16 -19.13 21.77 23.05
N GLY A 17 -19.11 20.85 22.09
CA GLY A 17 -19.85 19.57 22.15
C GLY A 17 -19.07 18.39 22.74
N ALA A 18 -17.76 18.55 23.03
CA ALA A 18 -16.89 17.44 23.44
C ALA A 18 -15.90 17.87 24.55
N PRO A 19 -16.34 17.96 25.82
CA PRO A 19 -15.47 18.30 26.93
C PRO A 19 -14.52 17.11 27.20
N GLY A 20 -13.25 17.26 26.79
CA GLY A 20 -12.21 16.24 26.98
C GLY A 20 -11.14 16.18 25.88
N TYR A 21 -11.32 16.91 24.78
CA TYR A 21 -10.30 16.99 23.73
C TYR A 21 -9.10 17.85 24.16
N PRO A 22 -7.86 17.36 24.07
CA PRO A 22 -6.67 18.13 24.44
C PRO A 22 -6.48 19.34 23.51
N ALA A 23 -6.03 20.46 24.09
CA ALA A 23 -5.87 21.75 23.40
C ALA A 23 -4.84 21.74 22.24
N ALA A 24 -4.01 20.70 22.15
CA ALA A 24 -3.12 20.44 21.03
C ALA A 24 -3.54 19.14 20.33
N GLY A 25 -4.54 19.24 19.47
CA GLY A 25 -4.93 18.17 18.55
C GLY A 25 -4.00 18.09 17.33
N PRO A 26 -4.11 17.02 16.53
CA PRO A 26 -3.30 16.84 15.32
C PRO A 26 -3.45 18.03 14.37
N ASP A 27 -2.30 18.49 13.89
CA ASP A 27 -2.07 19.72 13.14
C ASP A 27 -3.20 20.01 12.13
N ALA A 28 -4.02 21.02 12.44
CA ALA A 28 -5.26 21.31 11.73
C ALA A 28 -5.01 21.58 10.24
N GLU A 29 -3.83 22.13 9.89
CA GLU A 29 -3.44 22.35 8.49
C GLU A 29 -3.23 21.05 7.71
N ARG A 30 -2.63 20.02 8.35
CA ARG A 30 -2.46 18.69 7.73
C ARG A 30 -3.80 17.99 7.58
N THR A 31 -4.68 18.05 8.57
CA THR A 31 -6.02 17.45 8.48
C THR A 31 -6.88 18.16 7.42
N LEU A 32 -6.82 19.49 7.34
CA LEU A 32 -7.58 20.28 6.36
C LEU A 32 -7.05 20.13 4.93
N ALA A 33 -5.72 20.01 4.74
CA ALA A 33 -5.13 19.67 3.45
C ALA A 33 -5.55 18.27 2.97
N THR A 34 -5.65 17.31 3.89
CA THR A 34 -6.09 15.94 3.60
C THR A 34 -7.58 15.91 3.23
N ALA A 35 -8.42 16.65 3.95
CA ALA A 35 -9.84 16.80 3.64
C ALA A 35 -10.10 17.50 2.28
N ARG A 36 -9.33 18.54 1.95
CA ARG A 36 -9.42 19.24 0.65
C ARG A 36 -9.01 18.34 -0.52
N ARG A 37 -8.02 17.46 -0.35
CA ARG A 37 -7.64 16.46 -1.36
C ARG A 37 -8.71 15.38 -1.55
N ALA A 38 -9.36 14.95 -0.46
CA ALA A 38 -10.46 13.98 -0.53
C ALA A 38 -11.68 14.53 -1.30
N LEU A 39 -12.02 15.82 -1.10
CA LEU A 39 -13.12 16.46 -1.85
C LEU A 39 -12.83 16.62 -3.34
N ARG A 40 -11.56 16.83 -3.74
CA ARG A 40 -11.17 16.86 -5.16
C ARG A 40 -11.31 15.49 -5.83
N ARG A 41 -10.95 14.39 -5.14
CA ARG A 41 -11.09 13.01 -5.65
C ARG A 41 -12.56 12.62 -5.90
N ARG A 42 -13.50 13.09 -5.08
CA ARG A 42 -14.94 12.81 -5.27
C ARG A 42 -15.51 13.50 -6.52
N ARG A 43 -15.07 14.73 -6.82
CA ARG A 43 -15.51 15.46 -8.02
C ARG A 43 -14.96 14.86 -9.31
N VAL A 44 -13.72 14.34 -9.28
CA VAL A 44 -13.12 13.65 -10.41
C VAL A 44 -13.84 12.32 -10.70
N ARG A 45 -14.17 11.52 -9.67
CA ARG A 45 -14.96 10.29 -9.86
C ARG A 45 -16.37 10.52 -10.37
N GLN A 46 -17.03 11.63 -10.01
CA GLN A 46 -18.33 11.99 -10.58
C GLN A 46 -18.24 12.43 -12.05
N ALA A 47 -17.11 12.95 -12.52
CA ALA A 47 -16.91 13.30 -13.93
C ALA A 47 -16.63 12.07 -14.83
N PHE A 48 -15.94 11.06 -14.29
CA PHE A 48 -15.64 9.81 -15.03
C PHE A 48 -16.73 8.74 -14.90
N GLY A 49 -17.59 8.79 -13.87
CA GLY A 49 -18.71 7.86 -13.68
C GLY A 49 -19.92 8.10 -14.60
N SER A 50 -19.98 9.23 -15.32
CA SER A 50 -21.09 9.59 -16.22
C SER A 50 -20.94 9.10 -17.67
N VAL A 51 -19.83 8.43 -18.03
CA VAL A 51 -19.60 7.95 -19.41
C VAL A 51 -19.99 6.46 -19.58
N ALA A 52 -20.19 5.70 -18.50
CA ALA A 52 -20.52 4.27 -18.55
C ALA A 52 -22.00 3.95 -18.88
N ALA A 53 -22.85 4.95 -19.15
CA ALA A 53 -24.29 4.76 -19.38
C ALA A 53 -24.75 4.85 -20.85
N VAL A 54 -23.84 4.82 -21.82
CA VAL A 54 -24.20 4.80 -23.26
C VAL A 54 -23.45 3.68 -23.98
N ALA A 55 -23.72 2.44 -23.58
CA ALA A 55 -23.35 1.25 -24.35
C ALA A 55 -24.61 0.45 -24.64
N ALA A 56 -25.52 1.03 -25.42
CA ALA A 56 -26.57 0.31 -26.10
C ALA A 56 -26.74 0.94 -27.49
N MET A 57 -26.70 0.09 -28.52
CA MET A 57 -27.03 0.37 -29.92
C MET A 57 -25.89 0.96 -30.79
N VAL A 58 -25.20 0.10 -31.56
CA VAL A 58 -25.41 -0.13 -33.00
C VAL A 58 -24.27 -1.00 -33.56
N VAL A 59 -24.68 -2.09 -34.22
CA VAL A 59 -23.86 -2.96 -35.06
C VAL A 59 -23.71 -2.31 -36.45
N GLY A 60 -22.48 -2.29 -36.97
CA GLY A 60 -22.18 -2.34 -38.41
C GLY A 60 -22.04 -1.00 -39.15
N LEU A 61 -20.81 -0.68 -39.58
CA LEU A 61 -20.49 -0.35 -40.98
C LEU A 61 -18.97 -0.19 -41.15
N THR A 62 -18.45 -0.99 -42.07
CA THR A 62 -17.10 -1.00 -42.60
C THR A 62 -16.86 0.22 -43.51
N ALA A 63 -15.64 0.76 -43.47
CA ALA A 63 -14.93 1.52 -44.51
C ALA A 63 -15.73 2.58 -45.29
N ILE A 64 -15.44 3.87 -45.02
CA ILE A 64 -15.36 4.98 -46.00
C ILE A 64 -14.42 6.05 -45.41
N ASP A 65 -13.61 6.65 -46.27
CA ASP A 65 -12.65 7.75 -46.10
C ASP A 65 -13.03 8.92 -45.16
N PRO A 66 -12.04 9.73 -44.72
CA PRO A 66 -12.27 10.83 -43.80
C PRO A 66 -13.15 11.91 -44.43
N ILE A 67 -14.27 12.21 -43.77
CA ILE A 67 -15.10 13.38 -44.06
C ILE A 67 -14.42 14.59 -43.41
N GLU A 68 -13.92 15.52 -44.24
CA GLU A 68 -13.49 16.84 -43.79
C GLU A 68 -14.71 17.62 -43.27
N LEU A 69 -14.76 17.81 -41.95
CA LEU A 69 -15.63 18.80 -41.33
C LEU A 69 -14.85 20.12 -41.20
N PRO A 70 -15.36 21.24 -41.74
CA PRO A 70 -14.66 22.50 -41.66
C PRO A 70 -14.71 23.05 -40.23
N GLY A 71 -13.55 23.23 -39.61
CA GLY A 71 -13.41 24.07 -38.42
C GLY A 71 -12.93 23.41 -37.12
N LEU A 72 -12.21 22.30 -37.16
CA LEU A 72 -11.49 21.78 -35.99
C LEU A 72 -10.08 21.32 -36.40
N ASP A 73 -9.08 21.96 -35.81
CA ASP A 73 -7.68 21.54 -35.92
C ASP A 73 -7.53 20.05 -35.65
N THR A 74 -6.67 19.43 -36.43
CA THR A 74 -6.26 18.02 -36.40
C THR A 74 -6.00 17.55 -34.97
N THR A 75 -6.97 16.85 -34.39
CA THR A 75 -6.78 16.17 -33.12
C THR A 75 -6.06 14.85 -33.39
N VAL A 76 -4.73 14.89 -33.31
CA VAL A 76 -3.90 13.69 -33.26
C VAL A 76 -4.29 12.91 -32.00
N MET A 77 -4.76 11.69 -32.18
CA MET A 77 -4.94 10.72 -31.09
C MET A 77 -3.58 10.48 -30.41
N PRO A 78 -3.40 10.75 -29.10
CA PRO A 78 -2.21 10.31 -28.40
C PRO A 78 -2.39 8.83 -28.06
N GLY A 79 -2.16 7.98 -29.06
CA GLY A 79 -1.76 6.59 -28.89
C GLY A 79 -0.26 6.53 -29.02
N GLY A 80 0.47 6.90 -27.97
CA GLY A 80 1.92 6.89 -27.96
C GLY A 80 2.41 6.96 -26.52
N SER A 81 2.92 5.83 -26.02
CA SER A 81 3.83 5.69 -24.87
C SER A 81 3.94 6.91 -23.96
N ASP A 82 2.88 7.22 -23.21
CA ASP A 82 2.97 8.19 -22.13
C ASP A 82 3.78 7.52 -21.03
N SER A 83 5.03 7.97 -20.89
CA SER A 83 5.85 7.77 -19.71
C SER A 83 4.98 7.95 -18.47
N LEU A 84 4.92 6.92 -17.62
CA LEU A 84 4.26 6.99 -16.32
C LEU A 84 4.70 8.30 -15.63
N PRO A 85 3.76 9.10 -15.10
CA PRO A 85 4.10 10.37 -14.49
C PRO A 85 5.14 10.17 -13.39
N ASP A 86 6.12 11.07 -13.32
CA ASP A 86 7.14 11.10 -12.27
C ASP A 86 6.45 11.04 -10.89
N GLN A 87 6.56 9.89 -10.22
CA GLN A 87 5.75 9.51 -9.05
C GLN A 87 6.26 10.14 -7.73
N GLY A 88 7.06 11.19 -7.85
CA GLY A 88 7.80 11.82 -6.75
C GLY A 88 8.95 10.96 -6.27
N ASP A 89 9.95 11.56 -5.64
CA ASP A 89 11.06 10.80 -5.08
C ASP A 89 10.59 9.96 -3.88
N PRO A 90 11.00 8.69 -3.78
CA PRO A 90 10.77 7.92 -2.57
C PRO A 90 11.53 8.55 -1.38
N PRO A 91 11.04 8.38 -0.14
CA PRO A 91 11.73 8.84 1.04
C PRO A 91 13.11 8.18 1.14
N VAL A 92 14.07 8.98 1.61
CA VAL A 92 15.42 8.49 1.88
C VAL A 92 15.43 7.88 3.28
N TYR A 93 15.49 6.56 3.36
CA TYR A 93 15.75 5.85 4.62
C TYR A 93 17.24 6.01 4.99
N PRO A 94 17.57 6.63 6.14
CA PRO A 94 18.97 6.76 6.56
C PRO A 94 19.60 5.38 6.78
N ARG A 95 20.84 5.20 6.35
CA ARG A 95 21.54 3.91 6.48
C ARG A 95 21.64 3.41 7.92
N GLU A 96 21.83 4.31 8.88
CA GLU A 96 21.86 3.98 10.31
C GLU A 96 20.52 3.38 10.78
N ARG A 97 19.40 3.92 10.31
CA ARG A 97 18.06 3.39 10.60
C ARG A 97 17.89 2.00 9.99
N MET A 98 18.30 1.82 8.73
CA MET A 98 18.22 0.52 8.05
C MET A 98 19.05 -0.55 8.79
N LEU A 99 20.25 -0.22 9.25
CA LEU A 99 21.09 -1.14 10.01
C LEU A 99 20.46 -1.53 11.36
N GLN A 100 19.81 -0.59 12.04
CA GLN A 100 19.10 -0.86 13.28
C GLN A 100 17.89 -1.76 13.03
N ASP A 101 17.04 -1.40 12.07
CA ASP A 101 15.84 -2.18 11.74
C ASP A 101 16.20 -3.62 11.35
N ILE A 102 17.24 -3.86 10.53
CA ILE A 102 17.62 -5.23 10.17
C ILE A 102 18.15 -6.03 11.37
N ALA A 103 18.84 -5.38 12.31
CA ALA A 103 19.35 -6.04 13.51
C ALA A 103 18.18 -6.48 14.41
N ASP A 104 17.16 -5.62 14.55
CA ASP A 104 15.97 -5.91 15.35
C ASP A 104 15.08 -6.98 14.67
N LEU A 105 14.92 -6.91 13.34
CA LEU A 105 14.21 -7.94 12.57
C LEU A 105 14.92 -9.30 12.64
N GLU A 106 16.25 -9.30 12.53
CA GLU A 106 17.09 -10.49 12.62
C GLU A 106 17.04 -11.14 14.01
N ALA A 107 17.02 -10.34 15.07
CA ALA A 107 16.99 -10.84 16.44
C ALA A 107 15.60 -11.33 16.87
N GLU A 108 14.54 -10.58 16.54
CA GLU A 108 13.21 -10.81 17.11
C GLU A 108 12.26 -11.53 16.17
N VAL A 109 12.21 -11.13 14.89
CA VAL A 109 11.13 -11.53 13.97
C VAL A 109 11.51 -12.73 13.12
N ARG A 110 12.69 -12.71 12.48
CA ARG A 110 13.13 -13.77 11.56
C ARG A 110 13.13 -15.16 12.23
N PRO A 111 13.65 -15.35 13.46
CA PRO A 111 13.67 -16.68 14.08
C PRO A 111 12.26 -17.25 14.29
N VAL A 112 11.29 -16.40 14.65
CA VAL A 112 9.89 -16.82 14.82
C VAL A 112 9.26 -17.18 13.48
N ALA A 113 9.50 -16.38 12.44
CA ALA A 113 8.99 -16.65 11.11
C ALA A 113 9.57 -17.96 10.53
N GLU A 114 10.86 -18.24 10.76
CA GLU A 114 11.52 -19.48 10.35
C GLU A 114 11.01 -20.70 11.13
N ASP A 115 10.88 -20.61 12.45
CA ASP A 115 10.36 -21.70 13.31
C ASP A 115 8.94 -22.13 12.91
N LEU A 116 8.09 -21.16 12.55
CA LEU A 116 6.72 -21.42 12.11
C LEU A 116 6.64 -21.90 10.64
N ALA A 117 7.75 -21.84 9.89
CA ALA A 117 7.80 -21.94 8.44
C ALA A 117 6.76 -21.03 7.78
N LEU A 118 6.80 -19.75 8.16
CA LEU A 118 5.88 -18.72 7.70
C LEU A 118 6.05 -18.46 6.20
N THR A 119 4.94 -18.45 5.48
CA THR A 119 4.88 -18.01 4.08
C THR A 119 4.12 -16.71 3.90
N MET A 120 3.15 -16.42 4.78
CA MET A 120 2.38 -15.18 4.72
C MET A 120 1.92 -14.75 6.12
N TYR A 121 2.11 -13.49 6.45
CA TYR A 121 1.51 -12.81 7.59
C TYR A 121 1.01 -11.46 7.10
N ILE A 122 -0.23 -11.12 7.41
CA ILE A 122 -0.82 -9.80 7.16
C ILE A 122 -1.60 -9.41 8.40
N ASP A 123 -1.33 -8.22 8.94
CA ASP A 123 -2.08 -7.55 9.99
C ASP A 123 -2.48 -6.14 9.53
N GLU A 124 -3.52 -6.08 8.71
CA GLU A 124 -4.11 -4.84 8.25
C GLU A 124 -5.12 -4.32 9.28
N LYS A 125 -4.88 -3.11 9.75
CA LYS A 125 -5.83 -2.42 10.62
C LYS A 125 -7.01 -1.90 9.80
N SER A 126 -8.19 -1.82 10.42
CA SER A 126 -9.37 -1.25 9.78
C SER A 126 -9.10 0.18 9.29
N GLY A 127 -9.54 0.51 8.08
CA GLY A 127 -9.34 1.83 7.49
C GLY A 127 -10.29 2.11 6.33
N TRP A 128 -10.74 3.36 6.19
CA TRP A 128 -11.53 3.84 5.04
C TRP A 128 -12.76 2.98 4.68
N GLY A 129 -13.47 2.48 5.70
CA GLY A 129 -14.66 1.64 5.51
C GLY A 129 -14.37 0.15 5.30
N ARG A 130 -13.09 -0.26 5.23
CA ARG A 130 -12.68 -1.67 5.20
C ARG A 130 -12.49 -2.22 6.62
N PRO A 131 -12.96 -3.45 6.90
CA PRO A 131 -12.70 -4.13 8.16
C PRO A 131 -11.20 -4.42 8.32
N ALA A 132 -10.76 -4.62 9.56
CA ALA A 132 -9.42 -5.14 9.81
C ALA A 132 -9.26 -6.53 9.18
N CYS A 133 -8.04 -6.84 8.74
CA CYS A 133 -7.77 -8.04 7.97
C CYS A 133 -6.52 -8.77 8.44
N ARG A 134 -6.71 -10.02 8.90
CA ARG A 134 -5.61 -10.91 9.21
C ARG A 134 -5.54 -12.08 8.25
N VAL A 135 -4.36 -12.30 7.71
CA VAL A 135 -4.02 -13.43 6.84
C VAL A 135 -2.79 -14.11 7.41
N PHE A 136 -2.79 -15.44 7.44
CA PHE A 136 -1.71 -16.20 8.02
C PHE A 136 -1.54 -17.55 7.34
N THR A 137 -0.42 -17.73 6.65
CA THR A 137 -0.04 -18.98 6.03
C THR A 137 1.28 -19.45 6.60
N TRP A 138 1.28 -20.65 7.16
CA TRP A 138 2.40 -21.25 7.87
C TRP A 138 2.39 -22.76 7.68
N SER A 139 3.30 -23.49 8.33
CA SER A 139 3.43 -24.97 8.21
C SER A 139 2.13 -25.77 8.35
N ARG A 140 1.09 -25.23 8.98
CA ARG A 140 -0.21 -25.88 9.19
C ARG A 140 -1.32 -25.50 8.22
N GLY A 141 -1.04 -24.65 7.24
CA GLY A 141 -2.01 -24.22 6.22
C GLY A 141 -2.25 -22.72 6.20
N ALA A 142 -3.27 -22.31 5.46
CA ALA A 142 -3.66 -20.92 5.25
C ALA A 142 -4.93 -20.57 6.05
N PHE A 143 -4.86 -19.46 6.77
CA PHE A 143 -5.89 -19.00 7.70
C PHE A 143 -6.20 -17.52 7.47
N ARG A 144 -7.48 -17.14 7.55
CA ARG A 144 -7.93 -15.76 7.36
C ARG A 144 -9.13 -15.40 8.23
N ASP A 145 -9.29 -14.12 8.54
CA ASP A 145 -10.54 -13.59 9.10
C ASP A 145 -11.69 -13.67 8.09
N ARG A 146 -12.89 -14.05 8.54
CA ARG A 146 -14.07 -14.35 7.69
C ARG A 146 -14.81 -13.11 7.14
N HIS A 147 -14.16 -11.96 7.03
CA HIS A 147 -14.80 -10.78 6.45
C HIS A 147 -14.71 -10.82 4.92
N SER A 148 -15.82 -10.50 4.23
CA SER A 148 -15.92 -10.61 2.76
C SER A 148 -15.00 -9.68 1.98
N GLU A 149 -14.45 -8.66 2.64
CA GLU A 149 -13.46 -7.74 2.04
C GLU A 149 -12.01 -8.16 2.33
N CYS A 150 -11.83 -9.23 3.11
CA CYS A 150 -10.53 -9.82 3.43
C CYS A 150 -10.19 -10.99 2.54
N ALA A 151 -11.16 -11.85 2.24
CA ALA A 151 -10.97 -13.08 1.51
C ALA A 151 -11.40 -12.92 0.04
N ASN A 152 -10.71 -13.60 -0.86
CA ASN A 152 -11.34 -14.01 -2.10
C ASN A 152 -12.36 -15.11 -1.71
N PRO A 153 -13.66 -14.94 -1.96
CA PRO A 153 -14.68 -15.88 -1.49
C PRO A 153 -14.53 -17.30 -2.05
N ASP A 154 -13.69 -17.45 -3.09
CA ASP A 154 -13.41 -18.71 -3.77
C ASP A 154 -12.11 -19.40 -3.30
N ASP A 155 -11.36 -18.81 -2.36
CA ASP A 155 -10.13 -19.41 -1.83
C ASP A 155 -10.39 -20.42 -0.68
N PRO A 156 -9.63 -21.53 -0.60
CA PRO A 156 -9.86 -22.63 0.35
C PRO A 156 -9.40 -22.34 1.79
N GLU A 157 -9.26 -21.08 2.17
CA GLU A 157 -8.67 -20.68 3.45
C GLU A 157 -9.60 -20.94 4.65
N LEU A 158 -9.00 -21.37 5.77
CA LEU A 158 -9.74 -21.70 6.99
C LEU A 158 -9.87 -20.48 7.92
N PRO A 159 -10.90 -20.40 8.77
CA PRO A 159 -10.86 -19.46 9.89
C PRO A 159 -9.68 -19.79 10.82
N PHE A 160 -9.14 -18.78 11.50
CA PHE A 160 -8.15 -19.01 12.56
C PHE A 160 -8.66 -19.98 13.62
N ASP A 161 -7.95 -21.10 13.78
CA ASP A 161 -8.10 -21.97 14.94
C ASP A 161 -7.24 -21.46 16.12
N THR A 162 -7.33 -22.12 17.27
CA THR A 162 -6.57 -21.74 18.48
C THR A 162 -5.05 -21.74 18.26
N ALA A 163 -4.53 -22.68 17.48
CA ALA A 163 -3.10 -22.80 17.24
C ALA A 163 -2.60 -21.72 16.29
N SER A 164 -3.33 -21.47 15.20
CA SER A 164 -3.03 -20.40 14.25
C SER A 164 -3.18 -19.03 14.89
N ALA A 165 -4.15 -18.82 15.79
CA ALA A 165 -4.27 -17.58 16.55
C ALA A 165 -3.08 -17.35 17.50
N ALA A 166 -2.60 -18.41 18.17
CA ALA A 166 -1.42 -18.34 19.03
C ALA A 166 -0.14 -18.07 18.22
N ALA A 167 0.05 -18.75 17.09
CA ALA A 167 1.19 -18.55 16.19
C ALA A 167 1.19 -17.12 15.59
N PHE A 168 0.03 -16.63 15.16
CA PHE A 168 -0.11 -15.25 14.70
C PHE A 168 0.28 -14.25 15.80
N THR A 169 -0.15 -14.49 17.04
CA THR A 169 0.18 -13.65 18.20
C THR A 169 1.69 -13.70 18.51
N GLN A 170 2.34 -14.84 18.28
CA GLN A 170 3.79 -14.97 18.43
C GLN A 170 4.54 -14.07 17.44
N VAL A 171 4.11 -14.05 16.16
CA VAL A 171 4.67 -13.17 15.13
C VAL A 171 4.39 -11.71 15.44
N SER A 172 3.14 -11.35 15.77
CA SER A 172 2.81 -9.95 16.11
C SER A 172 3.57 -9.46 17.34
N GLY A 173 3.73 -10.30 18.36
CA GLY A 173 4.52 -9.97 19.54
C GLY A 173 6.01 -9.82 19.24
N ALA A 174 6.55 -10.56 18.27
CA ALA A 174 7.93 -10.39 17.81
C ALA A 174 8.12 -9.06 17.07
N ILE A 175 7.18 -8.69 16.20
CA ILE A 175 7.15 -7.39 15.52
C ILE A 175 7.08 -6.24 16.54
N GLU A 176 6.22 -6.37 17.57
CA GLU A 176 6.11 -5.36 18.61
C GLU A 176 7.43 -5.18 19.39
N ARG A 177 8.13 -6.28 19.72
CA ARG A 177 9.44 -6.22 20.40
C ARG A 177 10.56 -5.66 19.54
N SER A 178 10.54 -5.92 18.23
CA SER A 178 11.55 -5.36 17.32
C SER A 178 11.42 -3.85 17.16
N GLY A 179 10.23 -3.29 17.39
CA GLY A 179 9.97 -1.86 17.19
C GLY A 179 9.94 -1.42 15.72
N VAL A 180 10.03 -2.37 14.78
CA VAL A 180 9.90 -2.14 13.34
C VAL A 180 8.43 -2.34 12.97
N ASP A 181 7.76 -1.32 12.43
CA ASP A 181 6.31 -1.34 12.13
C ASP A 181 6.01 -2.18 10.87
N VAL A 182 6.21 -3.49 10.98
CA VAL A 182 5.90 -4.46 9.94
C VAL A 182 4.41 -4.79 10.00
N TYR A 183 3.73 -4.73 8.86
CA TYR A 183 2.33 -5.17 8.76
C TYR A 183 2.14 -6.41 7.89
N ARG A 184 3.13 -6.72 7.05
CA ARG A 184 3.08 -7.88 6.16
C ARG A 184 4.44 -8.55 6.05
N ILE A 185 4.45 -9.87 6.13
CA ILE A 185 5.62 -10.70 5.88
C ILE A 185 5.26 -11.70 4.80
N GLU A 186 6.08 -11.81 3.75
CA GLU A 186 5.91 -12.83 2.73
C GLU A 186 7.20 -13.56 2.44
N ASN A 187 7.11 -14.87 2.22
CA ASN A 187 8.26 -15.68 1.83
C ASN A 187 8.03 -16.23 0.42
N GLY A 188 8.77 -15.70 -0.57
CA GLY A 188 8.64 -16.06 -1.97
C GLY A 188 7.53 -15.35 -2.76
N GLY A 189 6.77 -14.44 -2.13
CA GLY A 189 5.66 -13.72 -2.78
C GLY A 189 6.11 -12.52 -3.65
N TRP A 190 6.95 -11.63 -3.09
CA TRP A 190 7.41 -10.39 -3.76
C TRP A 190 8.82 -10.48 -4.37
N GLY A 191 9.48 -11.61 -4.18
CA GLY A 191 10.86 -11.85 -4.60
C GLY A 191 11.46 -13.06 -3.90
N PRO A 192 12.74 -13.36 -4.14
CA PRO A 192 13.43 -14.42 -3.41
C PRO A 192 13.53 -14.07 -1.92
N GLY A 193 13.37 -15.09 -1.07
CA GLY A 193 13.50 -14.94 0.38
C GLY A 193 12.28 -14.33 1.07
N MET A 194 12.51 -13.76 2.26
CA MET A 194 11.48 -13.25 3.15
C MET A 194 11.43 -11.71 3.12
N SER A 195 10.32 -11.13 2.71
CA SER A 195 10.07 -9.68 2.72
C SER A 195 9.28 -9.26 3.96
N PHE A 196 9.63 -8.09 4.52
CA PHE A 196 9.03 -7.47 5.70
C PHE A 196 8.55 -6.07 5.32
N HIS A 197 7.26 -5.95 5.02
CA HIS A 197 6.64 -4.73 4.53
C HIS A 197 6.29 -3.78 5.68
N LEU A 198 6.75 -2.53 5.54
CA LEU A 198 6.58 -1.51 6.56
C LEU A 198 5.23 -0.81 6.38
N ARG A 199 4.55 -0.56 7.50
CA ARG A 199 3.19 -0.02 7.54
C ARG A 199 3.10 1.43 7.09
N ASP A 200 4.21 2.15 7.17
CA ASP A 200 4.32 3.52 6.67
C ASP A 200 4.50 3.58 5.15
N SER A 201 4.43 2.44 4.44
CA SER A 201 4.27 2.39 2.99
C SER A 201 3.15 3.36 2.56
N SER A 202 3.43 4.10 1.49
CA SER A 202 2.52 5.10 0.98
C SER A 202 1.67 4.53 -0.14
N TRP A 203 0.54 5.17 -0.44
CA TRP A 203 -0.32 4.79 -1.57
C TRP A 203 0.35 4.87 -2.96
N HIS A 204 1.60 5.36 -3.05
CA HIS A 204 2.37 5.33 -4.30
C HIS A 204 3.58 4.40 -4.23
N TRP A 205 3.99 4.01 -3.03
CA TRP A 205 5.29 3.37 -2.82
C TRP A 205 5.19 2.33 -1.72
N ASN A 206 5.52 1.10 -2.08
CA ASN A 206 5.84 0.04 -1.14
C ASN A 206 7.31 0.12 -0.75
N TRP A 207 7.58 -0.02 0.54
CA TRP A 207 8.94 -0.24 1.02
C TRP A 207 9.02 -1.32 2.08
N TYR A 208 10.04 -2.14 1.94
CA TYR A 208 10.20 -3.37 2.71
C TYR A 208 11.65 -3.80 2.80
N TYR A 209 11.99 -4.48 3.90
CA TYR A 209 13.25 -5.21 4.00
C TYR A 209 13.09 -6.60 3.38
N SER A 210 14.12 -7.11 2.72
CA SER A 210 14.16 -8.48 2.22
C SER A 210 15.38 -9.20 2.77
N TYR A 211 15.14 -10.34 3.42
CA TYR A 211 16.19 -11.29 3.76
C TYR A 211 16.30 -12.34 2.66
N ILE A 212 17.40 -12.30 1.91
CA ILE A 212 17.68 -13.18 0.77
C ILE A 212 18.86 -14.09 1.13
N PRO A 213 18.59 -15.33 1.58
CA PRO A 213 19.65 -16.27 1.95
C PRO A 213 20.63 -16.51 0.80
N GLY A 214 21.92 -16.49 1.10
CA GLY A 214 22.97 -16.74 0.10
C GLY A 214 23.23 -15.55 -0.83
N THR A 215 22.90 -14.33 -0.39
CA THR A 215 23.34 -13.11 -1.07
C THR A 215 24.86 -13.16 -1.24
N ALA A 216 25.34 -12.94 -2.46
CA ALA A 216 26.76 -13.03 -2.77
C ALA A 216 27.56 -11.94 -2.01
N ALA A 217 28.79 -12.26 -1.61
CA ALA A 217 29.63 -11.31 -0.87
C ALA A 217 30.00 -10.07 -1.71
N ASP A 218 29.94 -10.19 -3.04
CA ASP A 218 30.15 -9.14 -4.03
C ASP A 218 28.85 -8.60 -4.63
N ALA A 219 27.71 -8.81 -3.94
CA ALA A 219 26.43 -8.24 -4.34
C ALA A 219 26.56 -6.71 -4.59
N PRO A 220 25.94 -6.20 -5.66
CA PRO A 220 26.01 -4.77 -5.95
C PRO A 220 25.34 -3.96 -4.83
N PRO A 221 25.82 -2.73 -4.55
CA PRO A 221 25.24 -1.89 -3.51
C PRO A 221 23.80 -1.48 -3.82
N GLU A 222 23.42 -1.45 -5.10
CA GLU A 222 22.06 -1.16 -5.55
C GLU A 222 21.75 -1.95 -6.83
N GLU A 223 20.53 -2.48 -6.90
CA GLU A 223 19.92 -3.05 -8.10
C GLU A 223 18.69 -2.24 -8.51
N ARG A 224 18.46 -2.14 -9.82
CA ARG A 224 17.30 -1.47 -10.40
C ARG A 224 16.64 -2.39 -11.41
N THR A 225 15.35 -2.64 -11.22
CA THR A 225 14.56 -3.51 -12.09
C THR A 225 13.36 -2.75 -12.61
N GLN A 226 13.16 -2.74 -13.92
CA GLN A 226 11.95 -2.19 -14.52
C GLN A 226 10.79 -3.16 -14.31
N THR A 227 9.74 -2.72 -13.62
CA THR A 227 8.47 -3.45 -13.46
C THR A 227 7.37 -2.81 -14.32
N ALA A 228 6.19 -3.42 -14.34
CA ALA A 228 5.01 -2.83 -14.99
C ALA A 228 4.53 -1.53 -14.32
N LEU A 229 4.80 -1.35 -13.02
CA LEU A 229 4.37 -0.18 -12.23
C LEU A 229 5.44 0.93 -12.19
N GLY A 230 6.67 0.62 -12.61
CA GLY A 230 7.81 1.54 -12.62
C GLY A 230 9.10 0.87 -12.15
N VAL A 231 10.10 1.67 -11.79
CA VAL A 231 11.41 1.14 -11.37
C VAL A 231 11.34 0.67 -9.92
N ARG A 232 11.58 -0.62 -9.68
CA ARG A 232 11.93 -1.18 -8.37
C ARG A 232 13.40 -0.90 -8.11
N ARG A 233 13.71 -0.35 -6.95
CA ARG A 233 15.08 -0.11 -6.47
C ARG A 233 15.34 -0.94 -5.23
N GLN A 234 16.44 -1.69 -5.24
CA GLN A 234 16.85 -2.54 -4.12
C GLN A 234 18.24 -2.12 -3.69
N VAL A 235 18.41 -1.76 -2.42
CA VAL A 235 19.69 -1.34 -1.84
C VAL A 235 20.20 -2.46 -0.94
N HIS A 236 21.42 -2.91 -1.16
CA HIS A 236 22.07 -3.87 -0.25
C HIS A 236 22.44 -3.16 1.05
N VAL A 237 21.96 -3.68 2.18
CA VAL A 237 22.18 -3.04 3.50
C VAL A 237 23.38 -3.69 4.19
N SER A 238 23.31 -5.01 4.40
CA SER A 238 24.35 -5.83 5.03
C SER A 238 24.03 -7.33 4.90
N GLY A 239 25.04 -8.16 4.68
CA GLY A 239 24.87 -9.62 4.65
C GLY A 239 23.82 -10.07 3.63
N ASN A 240 22.75 -10.72 4.12
CA ASN A 240 21.62 -11.17 3.30
C ASN A 240 20.47 -10.15 3.21
N TRP A 241 20.64 -8.95 3.78
CA TRP A 241 19.57 -7.97 3.90
C TRP A 241 19.62 -6.90 2.82
N TRP A 242 18.45 -6.69 2.22
CA TRP A 242 18.18 -5.68 1.21
C TRP A 242 17.04 -4.78 1.67
N PHE A 243 17.03 -3.54 1.22
CA PHE A 243 15.91 -2.62 1.37
C PHE A 243 15.35 -2.30 -0.01
N THR A 244 14.07 -2.58 -0.20
CA THR A 244 13.39 -2.40 -1.48
C THR A 244 12.43 -1.24 -1.40
N VAL A 245 12.41 -0.45 -2.48
CA VAL A 245 11.42 0.57 -2.76
C VAL A 245 10.85 0.30 -4.14
N GLU A 246 9.54 0.19 -4.24
CA GLU A 246 8.87 0.03 -5.53
C GLU A 246 7.51 0.72 -5.57
N PRO A 247 7.02 1.07 -6.78
CA PRO A 247 5.70 1.64 -6.94
C PRO A 247 4.58 0.73 -6.41
N ASP A 248 3.56 1.34 -5.82
CA ASP A 248 2.33 0.68 -5.36
C ASP A 248 1.26 0.63 -6.46
N ASP A 249 0.35 -0.34 -6.42
CA ASP A 249 -0.65 -0.63 -7.48
C ASP A 249 -2.00 0.12 -7.35
#